data_AF-A0A495PV85-F1
#
_entry.id   AF-A0A495PV85-F1
#
_cell.length_a   1.000
_cell.length_b   1.000
_cell.length_c   1.000
_cell.angle_alpha   90.00
_cell.angle_beta   90.00
_cell.angle_gamma   90.00
#
_symmetry.space_group_name_H-M   'P 1'
#
loop_
_entity.id
_entity.type
_entity.pdbx_description
1 polymer ?
#
loop_
_entity_poly.entity_id
_entity_poly.type
_entity_poly.pdbx_seq_one_letter_code
_entity_poly.pdbx_strand_id
1 'polypeptide(L)'
;MKSLLLLFLLLILTSCIPLRIAPNIKGEKLIVAKKFKRTLPRKHSYVFEDPKDANEFYNYINTKYDLGHEDVSYNVPIIINGYEYFLSFHEVEKITKTLNLIPLVIDAGLDSNGYSPLLEDMHSTRTGNWYIVLTVSDSKMNDCLDPNYGDREVVINYLKQERLEYLTTSNYFDALFKK
;
A
#
# COMPACT_ATOMS: atom_id res chain seq x y z
N MET A 1 -17.63 -43.62 11.60
CA MET A 1 -17.38 -43.16 10.21
C MET A 1 -18.30 -42.02 9.79
N LYS A 2 -19.63 -42.10 9.95
CA LYS A 2 -20.59 -41.04 9.58
C LYS A 2 -20.40 -39.69 10.32
N SER A 3 -20.07 -39.74 11.61
CA SER A 3 -19.79 -38.54 12.42
C SER A 3 -18.51 -37.81 11.99
N LEU A 4 -17.45 -38.53 11.59
CA LEU A 4 -16.22 -37.93 11.07
C LEU A 4 -16.46 -37.22 9.72
N LEU A 5 -17.32 -37.79 8.88
CA LEU A 5 -17.66 -37.22 7.57
C LEU A 5 -18.47 -35.93 7.72
N LEU A 6 -19.37 -35.87 8.70
CA LEU A 6 -20.12 -34.65 9.07
C LEU A 6 -19.20 -33.56 9.64
N LEU A 7 -18.23 -33.93 10.47
CA LEU A 7 -17.24 -32.99 11.00
C LEU A 7 -16.35 -32.42 9.89
N PHE A 8 -15.93 -33.27 8.94
CA PHE A 8 -15.17 -32.84 7.78
C PHE A 8 -15.98 -31.92 6.86
N LEU A 9 -17.28 -32.20 6.68
CA LEU A 9 -18.19 -31.34 5.91
C LEU A 9 -18.38 -29.96 6.57
N LEU A 10 -18.49 -29.90 7.90
CA LEU A 10 -18.57 -28.63 8.63
C LEU A 10 -17.29 -27.78 8.50
N LEU A 11 -16.11 -28.41 8.42
CA LEU A 11 -14.83 -27.70 8.27
C LEU A 11 -14.66 -27.07 6.88
N ILE A 12 -15.22 -27.68 5.83
CA ILE A 12 -15.18 -27.13 4.48
C ILE A 12 -16.08 -25.88 4.40
N LEU A 13 -17.21 -25.90 5.10
CA LEU A 13 -18.22 -24.84 5.14
C LEU A 13 -17.76 -23.56 5.87
N THR A 14 -16.77 -23.64 6.76
CA THR A 14 -16.22 -22.47 7.47
C THR A 14 -14.88 -21.99 6.89
N SER A 15 -14.38 -22.63 5.84
CA SER A 15 -13.06 -22.30 5.29
C SER A 15 -13.09 -20.99 4.48
N CYS A 16 -12.65 -19.91 5.11
CA CYS A 16 -12.23 -18.69 4.41
C CYS A 16 -10.81 -18.90 3.90
N ILE A 17 -10.63 -19.18 2.61
CA ILE A 17 -9.30 -19.39 2.04
C ILE A 17 -8.79 -18.03 1.51
N PRO A 18 -7.70 -17.47 2.08
CA PRO A 18 -7.13 -16.24 1.55
C PRO A 18 -6.45 -16.51 0.19
N LEU A 19 -6.98 -15.92 -0.87
CA LEU A 19 -6.40 -15.97 -2.22
C LEU A 19 -5.25 -14.98 -2.40
N ARG A 20 -5.30 -13.87 -1.66
CA ARG A 20 -4.25 -12.86 -1.62
C ARG A 20 -4.25 -12.21 -0.25
N ILE A 21 -3.11 -12.25 0.44
CA ILE A 21 -2.92 -11.62 1.74
C ILE A 21 -2.23 -10.28 1.54
N ALA A 22 -2.80 -9.20 2.07
CA ALA A 22 -2.11 -7.91 2.11
C ALA A 22 -0.84 -8.05 2.98
N PRO A 23 0.33 -7.58 2.50
CA PRO A 23 1.58 -7.80 3.20
C PRO A 23 1.62 -7.00 4.52
N ASN A 24 1.72 -7.65 5.67
CA ASN A 24 2.03 -6.94 6.91
C ASN A 24 3.50 -6.46 6.85
N ILE A 25 3.73 -5.14 6.90
CA ILE A 25 5.09 -4.57 6.85
C ILE A 25 5.38 -3.90 8.19
N LYS A 26 6.22 -4.54 9.01
CA LYS A 26 6.74 -3.90 10.23
C LYS A 26 7.89 -2.97 9.86
N GLY A 27 7.66 -1.66 9.95
CA GLY A 27 8.66 -0.64 9.60
C GLY A 27 8.66 -0.36 8.10
N GLU A 28 9.66 -0.85 7.39
CA GLU A 28 9.84 -0.62 5.96
C GLU A 28 10.21 -1.89 5.20
N LYS A 29 10.01 -1.85 3.88
CA LYS A 29 10.42 -2.89 2.94
C LYS A 29 11.04 -2.27 1.71
N LEU A 30 12.26 -2.69 1.39
CA LEU A 30 12.93 -2.34 0.14
C LEU A 30 12.57 -3.37 -0.92
N ILE A 31 11.90 -2.94 -1.98
CA ILE A 31 11.43 -3.81 -3.07
C ILE A 31 11.30 -3.02 -4.37
N VAL A 32 11.36 -3.69 -5.52
CA VAL A 32 10.99 -3.06 -6.80
C VAL A 32 9.50 -2.70 -6.79
N ALA A 33 9.14 -1.44 -7.04
CA ALA A 33 7.77 -0.93 -6.98
C ALA A 33 6.81 -1.74 -7.88
N LYS A 34 7.23 -2.05 -9.12
CA LYS A 34 6.47 -2.92 -10.03
C LYS A 34 6.18 -4.32 -9.46
N LYS A 35 7.07 -4.88 -8.64
CA LYS A 35 6.85 -6.15 -7.92
C LYS A 35 5.87 -5.97 -6.77
N PHE A 36 5.84 -4.79 -6.14
CA PHE A 36 4.87 -4.47 -5.12
C PHE A 36 3.45 -4.28 -5.70
N LYS A 37 3.31 -3.51 -6.77
CA LYS A 37 2.05 -3.32 -7.51
C LYS A 37 2.38 -3.17 -9.00
N ARG A 38 1.72 -3.99 -9.84
CA ARG A 38 2.07 -4.14 -11.27
C ARG A 38 2.00 -2.85 -12.10
N THR A 39 1.17 -1.91 -11.69
CA THR A 39 0.99 -0.60 -12.37
C THR A 39 2.11 0.40 -12.06
N LEU A 40 2.95 0.11 -11.07
CA LEU A 40 4.04 0.99 -10.65
C LEU A 40 5.30 0.83 -11.51
N PRO A 41 6.19 1.83 -11.53
CA PRO A 41 7.44 1.78 -12.29
C PRO A 41 8.36 0.64 -11.84
N ARG A 42 9.25 0.20 -12.75
CA ARG A 42 10.30 -0.78 -12.45
C ARG A 42 11.52 -0.11 -11.80
N LYS A 43 11.29 0.57 -10.67
CA LYS A 43 12.32 1.19 -9.82
C LYS A 43 12.35 0.53 -8.44
N HIS A 44 13.49 0.53 -7.77
CA HIS A 44 13.58 0.18 -6.36
C HIS A 44 12.83 1.22 -5.53
N SER A 45 12.19 0.74 -4.47
CA SER A 45 11.29 1.55 -3.67
C SER A 45 11.39 1.21 -2.20
N TYR A 46 11.15 2.22 -1.40
CA TYR A 46 10.98 2.13 0.04
C TYR A 46 9.49 2.13 0.34
N VAL A 47 9.00 1.02 0.89
CA VAL A 47 7.57 0.80 1.10
C VAL A 47 7.26 0.65 2.57
N PHE A 48 6.23 1.33 3.07
CA PHE A 48 5.72 1.15 4.42
C PHE A 48 4.20 1.21 4.46
N GLU A 49 3.63 0.67 5.54
CA GLU A 49 2.18 0.67 5.78
C GLU A 49 1.72 2.06 6.22
N ASP A 50 0.62 2.53 5.64
CA ASP A 50 0.01 3.81 5.99
C ASP A 50 -1.24 3.59 6.84
N PRO A 51 -1.20 3.94 8.14
CA PRO A 51 -2.35 3.81 9.02
C PRO A 51 -3.26 5.06 8.98
N LYS A 52 -2.89 6.13 8.27
CA LYS A 52 -3.66 7.37 8.22
C LYS A 52 -4.74 7.31 7.13
N ASP A 53 -5.59 8.33 7.14
CA ASP A 53 -6.65 8.48 6.14
C ASP A 53 -6.08 8.80 4.75
N ALA A 54 -6.90 8.57 3.72
CA ALA A 54 -6.49 8.80 2.34
C ALA A 54 -6.06 10.26 2.10
N ASN A 55 -5.00 10.44 1.30
CA ASN A 55 -4.36 11.74 1.00
C ASN A 55 -3.62 12.41 2.17
N GLU A 56 -3.52 11.81 3.35
CA GLU A 56 -2.72 12.38 4.45
C GLU A 56 -1.24 12.49 4.07
N PHE A 57 -0.69 11.50 3.36
CA PHE A 57 0.70 11.57 2.89
C PHE A 57 0.87 12.64 1.80
N TYR A 58 -0.09 12.75 0.88
CA TYR A 58 -0.13 13.83 -0.10
C TYR A 58 -0.11 15.22 0.56
N ASN A 59 -1.00 15.46 1.53
CA ASN A 59 -1.06 16.72 2.26
C ASN A 59 0.23 16.98 3.04
N TYR A 60 0.82 15.92 3.60
CA TYR A 60 2.10 16.00 4.30
C TYR A 60 3.23 16.48 3.39
N ILE A 61 3.40 15.86 2.21
CA ILE A 61 4.45 16.25 1.26
C ILE A 61 4.19 17.65 0.70
N ASN A 62 2.95 17.92 0.29
CA ASN A 62 2.56 19.21 -0.27
C ASN A 62 2.97 20.36 0.64
N THR A 63 2.64 20.22 1.92
CA THR A 63 2.82 21.29 2.88
C THR A 63 4.27 21.37 3.37
N LYS A 64 4.95 20.23 3.51
CA LYS A 64 6.35 20.18 3.96
C LYS A 64 7.28 20.90 2.98
N TYR A 65 7.02 20.74 1.69
CA TYR A 65 7.83 21.30 0.62
C TYR A 65 7.19 22.53 -0.04
N ASP A 66 6.11 23.07 0.53
CA ASP A 66 5.38 24.27 0.05
C ASP A 66 5.07 24.22 -1.47
N LEU A 67 4.49 23.09 -1.91
CA LEU A 67 4.32 22.79 -3.34
C LEU A 67 3.07 23.39 -3.97
N GLY A 68 2.20 24.05 -3.20
CA GLY A 68 1.00 24.70 -3.75
C GLY A 68 0.02 23.76 -4.47
N HIS A 69 0.07 22.46 -4.18
CA HIS A 69 -0.65 21.37 -4.85
C HIS A 69 -0.23 21.11 -6.31
N GLU A 70 0.96 21.56 -6.70
CA GLU A 70 1.55 21.31 -8.02
C GLU A 70 2.53 20.13 -7.95
N ASP A 71 2.31 19.11 -8.80
CA ASP A 71 3.18 17.93 -8.96
C ASP A 71 3.64 17.23 -7.67
N VAL A 72 2.84 17.32 -6.61
CA VAL A 72 3.17 16.85 -5.24
C VAL A 72 3.63 15.39 -5.20
N SER A 73 3.12 14.53 -6.08
CA SER A 73 3.45 13.10 -6.07
C SER A 73 4.68 12.72 -6.87
N TYR A 74 5.26 13.64 -7.66
CA TYR A 74 6.30 13.32 -8.64
C TYR A 74 7.45 14.31 -8.59
N ASN A 75 8.67 13.78 -8.53
CA ASN A 75 9.93 14.53 -8.58
C ASN A 75 9.97 15.75 -7.63
N VAL A 76 9.44 15.60 -6.42
CA VAL A 76 9.56 16.61 -5.37
C VAL A 76 11.04 16.81 -5.05
N PRO A 77 11.58 18.03 -5.20
CA PRO A 77 12.98 18.29 -4.91
C PRO A 77 13.23 18.18 -3.41
N ILE A 78 14.22 17.36 -3.03
CA ILE A 78 14.66 17.16 -1.65
C ILE A 78 16.17 17.32 -1.57
N ILE A 79 16.67 17.84 -0.44
CA ILE A 79 18.10 18.00 -0.20
C ILE A 79 18.57 16.98 0.82
N ILE A 80 19.50 16.12 0.42
CA ILE A 80 20.12 15.12 1.29
C ILE A 80 21.64 15.38 1.29
N ASN A 81 22.19 15.68 2.47
CA ASN A 81 23.62 16.02 2.64
C ASN A 81 24.12 17.13 1.69
N GLY A 82 23.28 18.11 1.37
CA GLY A 82 23.61 19.22 0.47
C GLY A 82 23.51 18.89 -1.03
N TYR A 83 23.10 17.68 -1.40
CA TYR A 83 22.84 17.29 -2.77
C TYR A 83 21.35 17.22 -3.06
N GLU A 84 20.95 17.63 -4.26
CA GLU A 84 19.57 17.59 -4.73
C GLU A 84 19.19 16.20 -5.24
N TYR A 85 18.04 15.73 -4.79
CA TYR A 85 17.39 14.49 -5.22
C TYR A 85 15.91 14.77 -5.50
N PHE A 86 15.26 13.80 -6.14
CA PHE A 86 13.87 13.90 -6.55
C PHE A 86 13.07 12.74 -5.96
N LEU A 87 12.17 13.05 -5.03
CA LEU A 87 11.26 12.11 -4.39
C LEU A 87 9.98 11.96 -5.22
N SER A 88 9.53 10.74 -5.44
CA SER A 88 8.18 10.47 -5.96
C SER A 88 7.50 9.43 -5.08
N PHE A 89 6.18 9.51 -4.96
CA PHE A 89 5.41 8.59 -4.13
C PHE A 89 4.12 8.09 -4.79
N HIS A 90 3.64 6.95 -4.30
CA HIS A 90 2.33 6.42 -4.63
C HIS A 90 1.64 5.90 -3.36
N GLU A 91 0.39 6.32 -3.14
CA GLU A 91 -0.51 5.72 -2.14
C GLU A 91 -1.20 4.50 -2.77
N VAL A 92 -1.00 3.32 -2.18
CA VAL A 92 -1.41 2.05 -2.78
C VAL A 92 -2.24 1.23 -1.81
N GLU A 93 -3.50 0.98 -2.18
CA GLU A 93 -4.34 -0.01 -1.49
C GLU A 93 -3.98 -1.44 -1.93
N LYS A 94 -3.85 -2.34 -0.94
CA LYS A 94 -3.88 -3.78 -1.13
C LYS A 94 -4.96 -4.43 -0.27
N ILE A 95 -5.93 -5.02 -0.95
CA ILE A 95 -7.03 -5.76 -0.35
C ILE A 95 -6.61 -7.21 -0.12
N THR A 96 -6.88 -7.73 1.07
CA THR A 96 -6.86 -9.18 1.32
C THR A 96 -8.09 -9.77 0.65
N LYS A 97 -7.91 -10.60 -0.38
CA LYS A 97 -9.02 -11.30 -1.03
C LYS A 97 -9.19 -12.67 -0.40
N THR A 98 -10.34 -12.92 0.22
CA THR A 98 -10.75 -14.23 0.71
C THR A 98 -11.82 -14.81 -0.21
N LEU A 99 -11.72 -16.09 -0.56
CA LEU A 99 -12.80 -16.80 -1.24
C LEU A 99 -13.75 -17.37 -0.18
N ASN A 100 -15.01 -16.96 -0.21
CA ASN A 100 -16.07 -17.58 0.60
C ASN A 100 -16.76 -18.67 -0.23
N LEU A 101 -16.51 -19.93 0.10
CA LEU A 101 -17.00 -21.08 -0.66
C LEU A 101 -18.52 -21.30 -0.55
N ILE A 102 -19.15 -20.91 0.56
CA ILE A 102 -20.60 -21.10 0.76
C ILE A 102 -21.44 -20.23 -0.18
N PRO A 103 -21.28 -18.89 -0.21
CA PRO A 103 -22.04 -18.05 -1.13
C PRO A 103 -21.82 -18.45 -2.60
N LEU A 104 -20.59 -18.86 -2.96
CA LEU A 104 -20.26 -19.35 -4.29
C LEU A 104 -21.08 -20.60 -4.70
N VAL A 105 -21.25 -21.57 -3.80
CA VAL A 105 -22.05 -22.78 -4.08
C VAL A 105 -23.54 -22.46 -4.16
N ILE A 106 -24.02 -21.53 -3.33
CA ILE A 106 -25.42 -21.09 -3.36
C ILE A 106 -25.73 -20.38 -4.67
N ASP A 107 -24.90 -19.42 -5.08
CA ASP A 107 -25.08 -18.68 -6.33
C ASP A 107 -24.92 -19.61 -7.55
N ALA A 108 -23.97 -20.55 -7.56
CA ALA A 108 -23.86 -21.55 -8.63
C ALA A 108 -25.11 -22.44 -8.72
N GLY A 109 -25.72 -22.77 -7.58
CA GLY A 109 -27.00 -23.46 -7.51
C GLY A 109 -28.13 -22.62 -8.10
N LEU A 110 -28.24 -21.34 -7.72
CA LEU A 110 -29.24 -20.41 -8.25
C LEU A 110 -29.13 -20.23 -9.76
N ASP A 111 -27.91 -20.01 -10.28
CA ASP A 111 -27.61 -19.89 -11.71
C ASP A 111 -28.01 -21.14 -12.49
N SER A 112 -27.69 -22.33 -11.96
CA SER A 112 -28.07 -23.60 -12.59
C SER A 112 -29.58 -23.81 -12.66
N ASN A 113 -30.34 -23.11 -11.82
CA ASN A 113 -31.80 -23.10 -11.78
C ASN A 113 -32.42 -21.87 -12.48
N GLY A 114 -31.60 -21.06 -13.17
CA GLY A 114 -32.05 -19.91 -13.95
C GLY A 114 -32.38 -18.65 -13.13
N TYR A 115 -31.97 -18.60 -11.86
CA TYR A 115 -32.09 -17.42 -10.99
C TYR A 115 -30.78 -16.64 -10.97
N SER A 116 -30.85 -15.30 -10.86
CA SER A 116 -29.65 -14.47 -10.74
C SER A 116 -28.93 -14.71 -9.40
N PRO A 117 -27.59 -14.62 -9.37
CA PRO A 117 -26.81 -14.65 -8.13
C PRO A 117 -27.29 -13.56 -7.16
N LEU A 118 -27.41 -13.90 -5.87
CA LEU A 118 -27.95 -12.97 -4.86
C LEU A 118 -26.90 -12.52 -3.84
N LEU A 119 -25.76 -13.22 -3.76
CA LEU A 119 -24.77 -12.98 -2.71
C LEU A 119 -23.46 -12.38 -3.24
N GLU A 120 -23.49 -11.78 -4.44
CA GLU A 120 -22.33 -11.15 -5.08
C GLU A 120 -21.66 -10.10 -4.17
N ASP A 121 -22.46 -9.29 -3.47
CA ASP A 121 -21.98 -8.23 -2.57
C ASP A 121 -21.39 -8.75 -1.25
N MET A 122 -21.70 -9.99 -0.86
CA MET A 122 -21.10 -10.64 0.32
C MET A 122 -19.71 -11.26 0.02
N HIS A 123 -19.23 -11.18 -1.22
CA HIS A 123 -17.88 -11.61 -1.59
C HIS A 123 -16.78 -10.57 -1.33
N SER A 124 -17.13 -9.32 -1.04
CA SER A 124 -16.13 -8.26 -0.83
C SER A 124 -16.54 -7.25 0.24
N THR A 125 -15.82 -7.27 1.36
CA THR A 125 -15.86 -6.21 2.37
C THR A 125 -14.72 -5.22 2.09
N ARG A 126 -14.92 -3.91 2.32
CA ARG A 126 -13.86 -2.88 2.22
C ARG A 126 -12.83 -3.06 3.35
N THR A 127 -11.88 -3.99 3.19
CA THR A 127 -10.82 -4.34 4.17
C THR A 127 -9.42 -4.30 3.51
N GLY A 128 -9.10 -3.17 2.86
CA GLY A 128 -7.78 -2.94 2.26
C GLY A 128 -6.79 -2.29 3.23
N ASN A 129 -5.53 -2.75 3.20
CA ASN A 129 -4.42 -2.04 3.86
C ASN A 129 -3.81 -1.05 2.88
N TRP A 130 -3.44 0.13 3.37
CA TRP A 130 -2.80 1.19 2.58
C TRP A 130 -1.29 1.19 2.79
N TYR A 131 -0.56 1.57 1.75
CA TYR A 131 0.89 1.61 1.75
C TYR A 131 1.39 2.82 0.98
N ILE A 132 2.45 3.44 1.50
CA ILE A 132 3.22 4.44 0.78
C ILE A 132 4.38 3.75 0.07
N VAL A 133 4.52 4.00 -1.22
CA VAL A 133 5.63 3.52 -2.05
C VAL A 133 6.46 4.72 -2.49
N LEU A 134 7.66 4.86 -1.92
CA LEU A 134 8.60 5.95 -2.23
C LEU A 134 9.67 5.49 -3.21
N THR A 135 9.99 6.34 -4.17
CA THR A 135 11.15 6.19 -5.06
C THR A 135 11.95 7.49 -5.05
N VAL A 136 13.27 7.39 -5.19
CA VAL A 136 14.16 8.56 -5.21
C VAL A 136 15.04 8.46 -6.44
N SER A 137 15.26 9.59 -7.10
CA SER A 137 16.21 9.70 -8.20
C SER A 137 17.16 10.88 -8.03
N ASP A 138 18.37 10.77 -8.57
CA ASP A 138 19.35 11.86 -8.58
C ASP A 138 19.08 12.82 -9.75
N SER A 139 19.91 13.86 -9.90
CA SER A 139 19.85 14.82 -11.01
C SER A 139 20.05 14.21 -12.40
N LYS A 140 20.55 12.98 -12.49
CA LYS A 140 20.69 12.20 -13.73
C LYS A 140 19.56 11.19 -13.90
N MET A 141 18.53 11.24 -13.04
CA MET A 141 17.40 10.32 -12.98
C MET A 141 17.77 8.86 -12.69
N ASN A 142 18.94 8.62 -12.09
CA ASN A 142 19.34 7.29 -11.63
C ASN A 142 18.48 6.85 -10.44
N ASP A 143 18.23 5.54 -10.32
CA ASP A 143 17.50 4.97 -9.18
C ASP A 143 18.39 4.94 -7.93
N CYS A 144 18.15 5.86 -6.99
CA CYS A 144 18.97 5.99 -5.79
C CYS A 144 18.74 4.88 -4.75
N LEU A 145 17.73 4.03 -4.96
CA LEU A 145 17.44 2.89 -4.10
C LEU A 145 17.97 1.57 -4.69
N ASP A 146 18.57 1.62 -5.89
CA ASP A 146 19.25 0.48 -6.50
C ASP A 146 20.38 -0.02 -5.58
N PRO A 147 20.51 -1.34 -5.35
CA PRO A 147 21.56 -1.93 -4.51
C PRO A 147 22.99 -1.51 -4.87
N ASN A 148 23.24 -1.08 -6.11
CA ASN A 148 24.56 -0.66 -6.58
C ASN A 148 24.75 0.87 -6.57
N TYR A 149 23.75 1.65 -6.13
CA TYR A 149 23.86 3.10 -6.02
C TYR A 149 24.76 3.47 -4.83
N GLY A 150 25.75 4.34 -5.06
CA GLY A 150 26.80 4.63 -4.07
C GLY A 150 26.27 5.18 -2.75
N ASP A 151 25.34 6.13 -2.80
CA ASP A 151 24.78 6.81 -1.61
C ASP A 151 23.45 6.20 -1.14
N ARG A 152 23.18 4.94 -1.51
CA ARG A 152 21.90 4.28 -1.24
C ARG A 152 21.50 4.32 0.23
N GLU A 153 22.44 4.01 1.14
CA GLU A 153 22.16 3.98 2.58
C GLU A 153 21.84 5.36 3.14
N VAL A 154 22.44 6.42 2.59
CA VAL A 154 22.14 7.81 2.95
C VAL A 154 20.69 8.13 2.59
N VAL A 155 20.26 7.75 1.38
CA VAL A 155 18.89 7.95 0.90
C VAL A 155 17.90 7.12 1.74
N ILE A 156 18.20 5.86 2.05
CA ILE A 156 17.35 5.02 2.90
C ILE A 156 17.17 5.64 4.29
N ASN A 157 18.24 6.13 4.90
CA ASN A 157 18.17 6.77 6.21
C ASN A 157 17.32 8.03 6.19
N TYR A 158 17.42 8.83 5.12
CA TYR A 158 16.53 9.97 4.92
C TYR A 158 15.06 9.54 4.84
N LEU A 159 14.73 8.56 4.01
CA LEU A 159 13.35 8.04 3.87
C LEU A 159 12.82 7.42 5.17
N LYS A 160 13.70 6.88 6.01
CA LYS A 160 13.35 6.42 7.35
C LYS A 160 12.95 7.57 8.27
N GLN A 161 13.68 8.69 8.24
CA GLN A 161 13.28 9.89 9.01
C GLN A 161 11.97 10.47 8.47
N GLU A 162 11.81 10.58 7.15
CA GLU A 162 10.56 11.05 6.53
C GLU A 162 9.36 10.18 6.94
N ARG A 163 9.52 8.85 6.93
CA ARG A 163 8.48 7.92 7.40
C ARG A 163 8.12 8.17 8.86
N LEU A 164 9.12 8.30 9.73
CA LEU A 164 8.90 8.50 11.16
C LEU A 164 8.21 9.84 11.44
N GLU A 165 8.69 10.91 10.82
CA GLU A 165 8.10 12.25 10.94
C GLU A 165 6.63 12.25 10.50
N TYR A 166 6.34 11.73 9.30
CA TYR A 166 4.97 11.59 8.81
C TYR A 166 4.08 10.83 9.81
N LEU A 167 4.50 9.64 10.24
CA LEU A 167 3.70 8.80 11.12
C LEU A 167 3.45 9.45 12.49
N THR A 168 4.42 10.20 13.03
CA THR A 168 4.28 10.92 14.30
C THR A 168 3.50 12.24 14.20
N THR A 169 3.33 12.79 13.01
CA THR A 169 2.62 14.05 12.79
C THR A 169 1.12 13.82 12.87
N SER A 170 0.45 14.35 13.90
CA SER A 170 -1.00 14.15 14.11
C SER A 170 -1.87 15.29 13.59
N ASN A 171 -1.39 16.53 13.53
CA ASN A 171 -2.19 17.70 13.13
C ASN A 171 -1.39 18.66 12.24
N TYR A 172 -1.54 18.54 10.92
CA TYR A 172 -0.92 19.46 9.96
C TYR A 172 -1.53 20.87 10.01
N PHE A 173 -2.85 20.94 10.24
CA PHE A 173 -3.60 22.20 10.23
C PHE A 173 -3.28 23.12 11.42
N ASP A 174 -3.02 22.57 12.62
CA ASP A 174 -2.70 23.38 13.81
C ASP A 174 -1.35 24.13 13.68
N ALA A 175 -0.43 23.60 12.88
CA ALA A 175 0.85 24.25 12.59
C ALA A 175 0.70 25.35 11.51
N LEU A 176 -0.17 25.13 10.52
CA LEU A 176 -0.42 26.08 9.44
C LEU A 176 -1.21 27.32 9.90
N PHE A 177 -2.16 27.16 10.83
CA PHE A 177 -3.03 28.23 11.33
C PHE A 177 -2.48 28.98 12.56
N LYS A 178 -1.25 28.69 12.99
CA LYS A 178 -0.56 29.41 14.08
C LYS A 178 0.31 30.59 13.61
N LYS A 179 0.00 31.16 12.44
CA LYS A 179 0.67 32.36 11.92
C LYS A 179 -0.21 33.59 12.07
#